data_AF-A0A3M1XPS5-F1
#
_entry.id   AF-A0A3M1XPS5-F1
#
_cell.length_a   1.000
_cell.length_b   1.000
_cell.length_c   1.000
_cell.angle_alpha   90.00
_cell.angle_beta   90.00
_cell.angle_gamma   90.00
#
_symmetry.space_group_name_H-M   'P 1'
#
loop_
_entity.id
_entity.type
_entity.pdbx_description
1 polymer ?
#
loop_
_entity_poly.entity_id
_entity_poly.type
_entity_poly.pdbx_seq_one_letter_code
_entity_poly.pdbx_strand_id
1 'polypeptide(L)'
;METYKRAEDAFKKYEVTDPELVKKTSSYAMVPVSICINDLARVPDVRTGGKRKRKYGAVLQFAALPGFDEMPDPVMLSTDMPHKLIDADTLDDLKARVYAEIDKIFEMYQDIVDGKLDHLLGEEN
;
A
#
# COMPACT_ATOMS: atom_id res chain seq x y z
N MET A 1 7.15 -5.53 -13.45
CA MET A 1 7.21 -5.34 -14.92
C MET A 1 6.27 -6.27 -15.67
N GLU A 2 6.13 -7.52 -15.25
CA GLU A 2 5.31 -8.54 -15.94
C GLU A 2 3.78 -8.34 -15.82
N THR A 3 3.30 -7.84 -14.68
CA THR A 3 1.86 -7.55 -14.44
C THR A 3 1.34 -6.39 -15.31
N TYR A 4 2.20 -5.41 -15.62
CA TYR A 4 1.86 -4.28 -16.49
C TYR A 4 1.58 -4.74 -17.93
N LYS A 5 2.40 -5.66 -18.43
CA LYS A 5 2.23 -6.23 -19.77
C LYS A 5 0.90 -6.98 -19.90
N ARG A 6 0.48 -7.69 -18.84
CA ARG A 6 -0.80 -8.41 -18.80
C ARG A 6 -2.03 -7.47 -18.80
N ALA A 7 -1.95 -6.32 -18.12
CA ALA A 7 -3.03 -5.33 -18.13
C ALA A 7 -3.13 -4.59 -19.48
N GLU A 8 -2.00 -4.20 -20.08
CA GLU A 8 -1.98 -3.64 -21.45
C GLU A 8 -2.54 -4.63 -22.48
N ASP A 9 -2.19 -5.90 -22.37
CA ASP A 9 -2.66 -6.93 -23.31
C ASP A 9 -4.15 -7.27 -23.12
N ALA A 10 -4.71 -7.08 -21.92
CA ALA A 10 -6.15 -7.17 -21.67
C ALA A 10 -6.92 -5.96 -22.25
N PHE A 11 -6.38 -4.75 -22.12
CA PHE A 11 -6.98 -3.53 -22.68
C PHE A 11 -7.01 -3.52 -24.21
N LYS A 12 -5.98 -4.08 -24.87
CA LYS A 12 -5.95 -4.23 -26.34
C LYS A 12 -7.11 -5.07 -26.91
N LYS A 13 -7.80 -5.87 -26.08
CA LYS A 13 -8.97 -6.67 -26.51
C LYS A 13 -10.24 -5.85 -26.64
N TYR A 14 -10.27 -4.64 -26.08
CA TYR A 14 -11.42 -3.74 -26.15
C TYR A 14 -11.06 -2.57 -27.08
N GLU A 15 -11.17 -2.81 -28.39
CA GLU A 15 -10.93 -1.75 -29.39
C GLU A 15 -12.13 -0.81 -29.48
N VAL A 16 -11.85 0.50 -29.39
CA VAL A 16 -12.78 1.54 -29.86
C VAL A 16 -12.74 1.51 -31.39
N THR A 17 -13.82 1.05 -32.01
CA THR A 17 -13.88 0.75 -33.46
C THR A 17 -14.13 1.96 -34.35
N ASP A 18 -14.34 3.16 -33.79
CA ASP A 18 -14.52 4.40 -34.55
C ASP A 18 -13.18 5.14 -34.75
N PRO A 19 -12.63 5.16 -35.99
CA PRO A 19 -11.32 5.76 -36.27
C PRO A 19 -11.26 7.28 -36.09
N GLU A 20 -12.40 7.98 -36.24
CA GLU A 20 -12.45 9.44 -36.07
C GLU A 20 -12.46 9.84 -34.59
N LEU A 21 -13.03 8.98 -33.73
CA LEU A 21 -12.92 9.14 -32.28
C LEU A 21 -11.51 8.83 -31.78
N VAL A 22 -10.85 7.79 -32.29
CA VAL A 22 -9.47 7.45 -31.92
C VAL A 22 -8.50 8.60 -32.23
N LYS A 23 -8.65 9.28 -33.39
CA LYS A 23 -7.82 10.45 -33.76
C LYS A 23 -7.97 11.65 -32.82
N LYS A 24 -9.12 11.79 -32.16
CA LYS A 24 -9.40 12.87 -31.20
C LYS A 24 -9.09 12.47 -29.75
N THR A 25 -8.82 11.18 -29.51
CA THR A 25 -8.64 10.64 -28.17
C THR A 25 -7.18 10.63 -27.82
N SER A 26 -6.81 11.42 -26.81
CA SER A 26 -5.50 11.29 -26.18
C SER A 26 -5.60 10.25 -25.06
N SER A 27 -4.95 9.11 -25.26
CA SER A 27 -4.83 8.08 -24.23
C SER A 27 -3.58 8.34 -23.40
N TYR A 28 -3.76 8.38 -22.08
CA TYR A 28 -2.67 8.54 -21.13
C TYR A 28 -2.67 7.35 -20.19
N ALA A 29 -1.53 6.68 -20.07
CA ALA A 29 -1.36 5.69 -19.02
C ALA A 29 -1.38 6.41 -17.66
N MET A 30 -2.44 6.18 -16.88
CA MET A 30 -2.54 6.69 -15.52
C MET A 30 -2.04 5.61 -14.55
N VAL A 31 -1.14 6.00 -13.66
CA VAL A 31 -0.64 5.14 -12.59
C VAL A 31 -1.31 5.57 -11.29
N PRO A 32 -1.84 4.63 -10.47
CA PRO A 32 -2.32 4.97 -9.15
C PRO A 32 -1.15 5.53 -8.31
N VAL A 33 -1.33 6.73 -7.76
CA VAL A 33 -0.37 7.37 -6.86
C VAL A 33 -0.94 7.34 -5.46
N SER A 34 -0.24 6.68 -4.54
CA SER A 34 -0.52 6.80 -3.11
C SER A 34 0.06 8.12 -2.61
N ILE A 35 -0.78 8.95 -1.99
CA ILE A 35 -0.40 10.26 -1.46
C ILE A 35 -0.33 10.18 0.06
N CYS A 36 0.81 10.51 0.66
CA CYS A 36 0.88 10.80 2.09
C CYS A 36 0.28 12.19 2.31
N ILE A 37 -0.93 12.26 2.85
CA ILE A 37 -1.66 13.52 3.09
C ILE A 37 -1.05 14.37 4.21
N ASN A 38 -0.21 13.77 5.05
CA ASN A 38 0.43 14.43 6.18
C ASN A 38 1.83 14.94 5.80
N ASP A 39 2.21 16.07 6.38
CA ASP A 39 3.57 16.56 6.29
C ASP A 39 4.56 15.57 6.89
N LEU A 40 5.59 15.22 6.11
CA LEU A 40 6.66 14.36 6.60
C LEU A 40 7.49 15.08 7.65
N ALA A 41 7.74 14.39 8.76
CA ALA A 41 8.61 14.88 9.82
C ALA A 41 9.97 15.28 9.25
N ARG A 42 10.46 16.44 9.68
CA ARG A 42 11.78 16.93 9.28
C ARG A 42 12.78 16.83 10.41
N VAL A 43 13.98 16.36 10.09
CA VAL A 43 15.12 16.23 10.99
C VAL A 43 16.18 17.30 10.69
N PRO A 44 17.02 17.69 11.67
CA PRO A 44 18.13 18.60 11.41
C PRO A 44 19.06 18.08 10.31
N ASP A 45 19.49 18.98 9.43
CA ASP A 45 20.47 18.70 8.39
C ASP A 45 21.82 19.31 8.76
N VAL A 46 22.74 18.45 9.19
CA VAL A 46 24.10 18.85 9.60
C VAL A 46 24.87 19.50 8.44
N ARG A 47 24.53 19.18 7.18
CA ARG A 47 25.26 19.67 6.01
C ARG A 47 24.85 21.07 5.58
N THR A 48 23.60 21.45 5.84
CA THR A 48 23.03 22.73 5.40
C THR A 48 22.67 23.65 6.56
N GLY A 49 22.69 23.15 7.80
CA GLY A 49 22.16 23.86 8.98
C GLY A 49 20.62 23.95 9.01
N GLY A 50 19.94 23.40 8.01
CA GLY A 50 18.49 23.45 7.85
C GLY A 50 17.76 22.22 8.40
N LYS A 51 16.57 21.95 7.86
CA LYS A 51 15.79 20.73 8.15
C LYS A 51 15.51 19.95 6.87
N ARG A 52 15.68 18.63 6.91
CA ARG A 52 15.48 17.71 5.78
C ARG A 52 14.54 16.56 6.13
N LYS A 53 14.05 15.84 5.12
CA LYS A 53 13.43 14.52 5.33
C LYS A 53 14.49 13.50 5.70
N ARG A 54 14.10 12.40 6.33
CA ARG A 54 15.00 11.27 6.52
C ARG A 54 15.39 10.65 5.18
N LYS A 55 16.56 10.01 5.14
CA LYS A 55 17.23 9.64 3.88
C LYS A 55 16.55 8.47 3.17
N TYR A 56 15.96 7.55 3.92
CA TYR A 56 15.33 6.34 3.42
C TYR A 56 13.88 6.27 3.87
N GLY A 57 13.03 5.63 3.06
CA GLY A 57 11.64 5.37 3.38
C GLY A 57 11.17 4.04 2.81
N ALA A 58 10.23 3.41 3.50
CA ALA A 58 9.55 2.19 3.12
C ALA A 58 8.04 2.42 3.23
N VAL A 59 7.29 2.04 2.19
CA VAL A 59 5.83 2.00 2.25
C VAL A 59 5.42 0.55 2.48
N LEU A 60 4.70 0.33 3.56
CA LEU A 60 4.18 -0.95 3.94
C LEU A 60 2.68 -1.00 3.65
N GLN A 61 2.26 -2.04 2.94
CA GLN A 61 0.86 -2.42 2.78
C GLN A 61 0.74 -3.85 3.28
N PHE A 62 -0.11 -4.06 4.27
CA PHE A 62 -0.30 -5.39 4.85
C PHE A 62 -1.78 -5.74 4.91
N ALA A 63 -2.06 -7.00 4.60
CA ALA A 63 -3.31 -7.68 4.84
C ALA A 63 -2.98 -8.91 5.67
N ALA A 64 -3.80 -9.22 6.68
CA ALA A 64 -3.93 -10.60 7.10
C ALA A 64 -5.38 -11.02 7.01
N LEU A 65 -5.53 -12.33 6.86
CA LEU A 65 -6.76 -13.00 6.52
C LEU A 65 -6.95 -14.08 7.59
N PRO A 66 -7.57 -13.75 8.75
CA PRO A 66 -7.91 -14.77 9.72
C PRO A 66 -8.88 -15.78 9.09
N GLY A 67 -8.73 -17.07 9.42
CA GLY A 67 -9.53 -18.15 8.81
C GLY A 67 -9.24 -18.35 7.32
N PHE A 68 -7.99 -18.14 6.90
CA PHE A 68 -7.59 -18.27 5.48
C PHE A 68 -7.92 -19.65 4.88
N ASP A 69 -7.90 -20.71 5.69
CA ASP A 69 -8.28 -22.07 5.33
C ASP A 69 -9.77 -22.25 5.04
N GLU A 70 -10.62 -21.35 5.57
CA GLU A 70 -12.06 -21.35 5.37
C GLU A 70 -12.51 -20.43 4.22
N MET A 71 -11.61 -19.60 3.69
CA MET A 71 -11.93 -18.67 2.61
C MET A 71 -12.17 -19.41 1.28
N PRO A 72 -13.29 -19.15 0.57
CA PRO A 72 -13.55 -19.76 -0.72
C PRO A 72 -12.67 -19.15 -1.81
N ASP A 73 -12.24 -19.99 -2.76
CA ASP A 73 -11.53 -19.54 -3.95
C ASP A 73 -12.48 -18.89 -4.99
N PRO A 74 -12.04 -17.82 -5.68
CA PRO A 74 -10.77 -17.13 -5.51
C PRO A 74 -10.79 -16.17 -4.31
N VAL A 75 -9.69 -16.11 -3.57
CA VAL A 75 -9.51 -15.12 -2.50
C VAL A 75 -9.54 -13.72 -3.09
N MET A 76 -10.51 -12.90 -2.66
CA MET A 76 -10.62 -11.50 -3.04
C MET A 76 -10.03 -10.61 -1.95
N LEU A 77 -9.07 -9.76 -2.33
CA LEU A 77 -8.42 -8.79 -1.45
C LEU A 77 -8.83 -7.38 -1.84
N SER A 78 -9.16 -6.54 -0.86
CA SER A 78 -9.42 -5.12 -1.12
C SER A 78 -8.16 -4.44 -1.64
N THR A 79 -8.30 -3.59 -2.66
CA THR A 79 -7.20 -2.77 -3.16
C THR A 79 -6.89 -1.58 -2.25
N ASP A 80 -7.87 -1.17 -1.43
CA ASP A 80 -7.82 0.02 -0.57
C ASP A 80 -7.35 -0.31 0.86
N MET A 81 -6.36 -1.18 0.98
CA MET A 81 -5.79 -1.50 2.29
C MET A 81 -4.93 -0.35 2.81
N PRO A 82 -4.92 -0.10 4.14
CA PRO A 82 -4.12 0.96 4.73
C PRO A 82 -2.64 0.83 4.36
N HIS A 83 -2.06 1.93 3.88
CA HIS A 83 -0.62 2.06 3.67
C HIS A 83 0.02 2.80 4.85
N LYS A 84 1.21 2.37 5.23
CA LYS A 84 2.03 3.06 6.24
C LYS A 84 3.40 3.41 5.66
N LEU A 85 3.76 4.69 5.69
CA LEU A 85 5.10 5.15 5.35
C LEU A 85 5.97 5.21 6.60
N ILE A 86 7.11 4.53 6.55
CA ILE A 86 8.13 4.51 7.61
C ILE A 86 9.40 5.10 7.03
N ASP A 87 10.06 6.00 7.76
CA ASP A 87 11.31 6.63 7.33
C ASP A 87 12.45 6.44 8.34
N ALA A 88 13.69 6.54 7.86
CA ALA A 88 14.90 6.42 8.68
C ALA A 88 16.14 7.05 8.01
N ASP A 89 17.18 7.31 8.79
CA ASP A 89 18.44 7.89 8.28
C ASP A 89 19.48 6.84 7.88
N THR A 90 19.31 5.60 8.32
CA THR A 90 20.13 4.45 7.93
C THR A 90 19.24 3.28 7.51
N LEU A 91 19.78 2.36 6.71
CA LEU A 91 19.03 1.17 6.29
C LEU A 91 18.78 0.21 7.45
N ASP A 92 19.71 0.12 8.41
CA ASP A 92 19.54 -0.73 9.59
C ASP A 92 18.42 -0.23 10.51
N ASP A 93 18.35 1.09 10.73
CA ASP A 93 17.25 1.73 11.45
C ASP A 93 15.91 1.57 10.70
N LEU A 94 15.92 1.72 9.36
CA LEU A 94 14.71 1.47 8.56
C LEU A 94 14.22 0.03 8.73
N LYS A 95 15.13 -0.94 8.62
CA LYS A 95 14.84 -2.36 8.76
C LYS A 95 14.27 -2.68 10.13
N ALA A 96 14.88 -2.17 11.20
CA ALA A 96 14.40 -2.36 12.56
C ALA A 96 12.99 -1.80 12.76
N ARG A 97 12.69 -0.60 12.24
CA ARG A 97 11.35 0.01 12.31
C ARG A 97 10.31 -0.77 11.51
N VAL A 98 10.68 -1.24 10.32
CA VAL A 98 9.80 -2.07 9.48
C VAL A 98 9.46 -3.37 10.21
N TYR A 99 10.44 -4.05 10.80
CA TYR A 99 10.19 -5.28 11.56
C TYR A 99 9.33 -5.04 12.80
N ALA A 100 9.60 -4.00 13.58
CA ALA A 100 8.76 -3.66 14.71
C ALA A 100 7.29 -3.42 14.33
N GLU A 101 7.04 -2.79 13.17
CA GLU A 101 5.66 -2.62 12.68
C GLU A 101 5.03 -3.91 12.17
N ILE A 102 5.81 -4.79 11.55
CA ILE A 102 5.33 -6.13 11.18
C ILE A 102 4.95 -6.94 12.42
N ASP A 103 5.82 -6.93 13.45
CA ASP A 103 5.57 -7.65 14.70
C ASP A 103 4.30 -7.16 15.38
N LYS A 104 4.11 -5.84 15.48
CA LYS A 104 2.87 -5.23 15.98
C LYS A 104 1.64 -5.67 15.21
N ILE A 105 1.75 -5.77 13.89
CA ILE A 105 0.66 -6.21 13.04
C ILE A 105 0.30 -7.67 13.35
N PHE A 106 1.28 -8.55 13.53
CA PHE A 106 1.03 -9.94 13.95
C PHE A 106 0.39 -10.02 15.34
N GLU A 107 0.84 -9.23 16.30
CA GLU A 107 0.22 -9.13 17.63
C GLU A 107 -1.25 -8.73 17.52
N MET A 108 -1.56 -7.69 16.73
CA MET A 108 -2.93 -7.25 16.49
C MET A 108 -3.79 -8.36 15.88
N TYR A 109 -3.26 -9.12 14.91
CA TYR A 109 -4.02 -10.22 14.32
C TYR A 109 -4.24 -11.38 15.27
N GLN A 110 -3.24 -11.71 16.09
CA GLN A 110 -3.42 -12.72 17.14
C GLN A 110 -4.54 -12.29 18.10
N ASP A 111 -4.57 -11.01 18.49
CA ASP A 111 -5.61 -10.48 19.36
C ASP A 111 -7.01 -10.48 18.70
N ILE A 112 -7.10 -10.31 17.36
CA ILE A 112 -8.36 -10.49 16.61
C ILE A 112 -8.81 -11.96 16.65
N VAL A 113 -7.91 -12.89 16.35
CA VAL A 113 -8.22 -14.34 16.36
C VAL A 113 -8.61 -14.81 17.76
N ASP A 114 -7.99 -14.25 18.80
CA ASP A 114 -8.29 -14.54 20.20
C ASP A 114 -9.57 -13.84 20.72
N GLY A 115 -10.26 -13.04 19.89
CA GLY A 115 -11.49 -12.31 20.27
C GLY A 115 -11.27 -11.15 21.24
N LYS A 116 -10.04 -10.66 21.40
CA LYS A 116 -9.71 -9.58 22.37
C LYS A 116 -10.07 -8.19 21.86
N LEU A 117 -10.24 -8.04 20.54
CA LEU A 117 -10.49 -6.76 19.87
C LEU A 117 -11.93 -6.61 19.35
N ASP A 118 -12.84 -7.52 19.71
CA ASP A 118 -14.24 -7.53 19.27
C ASP A 118 -14.96 -6.20 19.55
N HIS A 119 -14.64 -5.57 20.68
CA HIS A 119 -15.16 -4.26 21.09
C HIS A 119 -14.70 -3.08 20.20
N LEU A 120 -13.62 -3.22 19.43
CA LEU A 120 -13.09 -2.20 18.53
C LEU A 120 -13.52 -2.40 17.07
N LEU A 121 -13.87 -3.64 16.71
CA LEU A 121 -14.31 -3.98 15.35
C LEU A 121 -15.79 -3.69 15.11
N GLY A 122 -16.54 -3.36 16.16
CA GLY A 122 -17.94 -2.98 16.07
C GLY A 122 -18.82 -4.16 15.69
N GLU A 123 -19.59 -4.67 16.66
CA GLU A 123 -20.83 -5.36 16.32
C GLU A 123 -21.80 -4.32 15.71
N GLU A 124 -21.75 -4.13 14.40
CA GLU A 124 -22.95 -3.72 13.67
C GLU A 124 -23.73 -5.00 13.34
N ASN A 125 -24.84 -5.17 14.06
CA ASN A 125 -25.89 -6.15 13.80
C ASN A 125 -26.39 -6.12 12.35
#